data_AF-A0A0M8P083-F1
#
_entry.id   AF-A0A0M8P083-F1
#
_cell.length_a   1.000
_cell.length_b   1.000
_cell.length_c   1.000
_cell.angle_alpha   90.00
_cell.angle_beta   90.00
_cell.angle_gamma   90.00
#
_symmetry.space_group_name_H-M   'P 1'
#
loop_
_entity.id
_entity.type
_entity.pdbx_description
1 polymer ?
#
loop_
_entity_poly.entity_id
_entity_poly.type
_entity_poly.pdbx_seq_one_letter_code
_entity_poly.pdbx_strand_id
1 'polypeptide(L)'
;MKGALNLAILGCALLSSAHPGHHEPLDGPDVQLYKRNVQSGLQKCSTEYQNNGLQARAESRRKAMIDLHRRHLRVRDTDAVLNKSHQATHSMSPSMSEKEIFSSPERVCLLGPSPEGETGPYWLPGERVRSHIREGQTGVPVVIQQQYIDVETCKPVPDLYAEI
;
A
#
# COMPACT_ATOMS: atom_id res chain seq x y z
N MET A 1 -10.44 -54.83 11.18
CA MET A 1 -9.54 -53.67 11.47
C MET A 1 -8.73 -53.19 10.27
N LYS A 2 -8.17 -54.06 9.41
CA LYS A 2 -7.38 -53.62 8.22
C LYS A 2 -8.19 -52.83 7.17
N GLY A 3 -9.47 -53.17 6.96
CA GLY A 3 -10.33 -52.47 5.99
C GLY A 3 -10.70 -51.02 6.37
N ALA A 4 -10.86 -50.74 7.68
CA ALA A 4 -11.17 -49.40 8.16
C ALA A 4 -9.96 -48.45 8.04
N LEU A 5 -8.74 -48.97 8.23
CA LEU A 5 -7.51 -48.21 8.03
C LEU A 5 -7.31 -47.83 6.57
N ASN A 6 -7.59 -48.75 5.64
CA ASN A 6 -7.48 -48.49 4.20
C ASN A 6 -8.54 -47.47 3.72
N LEU A 7 -9.76 -47.48 4.27
CA LEU A 7 -10.79 -46.47 3.95
C LEU A 7 -10.42 -45.08 4.47
N ALA A 8 -9.83 -44.99 5.68
CA ALA A 8 -9.40 -43.72 6.25
C ALA A 8 -8.23 -43.10 5.45
N ILE A 9 -7.29 -43.91 4.96
CA ILE A 9 -6.18 -43.44 4.12
C ILE A 9 -6.68 -42.91 2.76
N LEU A 10 -7.67 -43.58 2.15
CA LEU A 10 -8.25 -43.14 0.87
C LEU A 10 -9.07 -41.84 1.03
N GLY A 11 -9.77 -41.66 2.16
CA GLY A 11 -10.52 -40.44 2.47
C GLY A 11 -9.62 -39.22 2.69
N CYS A 12 -8.47 -39.39 3.35
CA CYS A 12 -7.50 -38.31 3.55
C CYS A 12 -6.84 -37.86 2.22
N ALA A 13 -6.62 -38.76 1.27
CA ALA A 13 -6.04 -38.42 -0.03
C ALA A 13 -6.95 -37.54 -0.91
N LEU A 14 -8.27 -37.64 -0.74
CA LEU A 14 -9.25 -36.82 -1.45
C LEU A 14 -9.42 -35.41 -0.85
N LEU A 15 -9.07 -35.22 0.43
CA LEU A 15 -9.10 -33.92 1.12
C LEU A 15 -7.85 -33.07 0.82
N SER A 16 -6.77 -33.67 0.31
CA SER A 16 -5.55 -32.97 -0.12
C SER A 16 -5.74 -32.09 -1.37
N SER A 17 -6.88 -32.21 -2.05
CA SER A 17 -7.24 -31.41 -3.24
C SER A 17 -8.04 -30.14 -2.90
N ALA A 18 -8.10 -29.73 -1.63
CA ALA A 18 -8.92 -28.61 -1.19
C ALA A 18 -8.41 -27.21 -1.64
N HIS A 19 -7.24 -27.11 -2.27
CA HIS A 19 -6.82 -25.88 -2.95
C HIS A 19 -6.48 -26.20 -4.41
N PRO A 20 -7.36 -25.88 -5.37
CA PRO A 20 -6.95 -25.76 -6.76
C PRO A 20 -5.83 -24.72 -6.76
N GLY A 21 -4.60 -25.13 -7.11
CA GLY A 21 -3.49 -24.20 -7.25
C GLY A 21 -3.88 -23.18 -8.31
N HIS A 22 -4.28 -21.97 -7.88
CA HIS A 22 -4.54 -20.87 -8.78
C HIS A 22 -3.17 -20.36 -9.24
N HIS A 23 -2.73 -20.86 -10.39
CA HIS A 23 -1.55 -20.36 -11.06
C HIS A 23 -2.04 -19.25 -12.00
N GLU A 24 -1.91 -18.00 -11.58
CA GLU A 24 -2.06 -16.89 -12.52
C GLU A 24 -0.92 -17.00 -13.55
N PRO A 25 -1.22 -16.94 -14.85
CA PRO A 25 -0.19 -16.94 -15.87
C PRO A 25 0.69 -15.69 -15.67
N LEU A 26 2.01 -15.90 -15.72
CA LEU A 26 2.96 -14.79 -15.67
C LEU A 26 2.69 -13.81 -16.81
N ASP A 27 2.86 -12.51 -16.55
CA ASP A 27 2.70 -11.51 -17.58
C ASP A 27 3.66 -11.69 -18.75
N GLY A 28 3.23 -11.25 -19.93
CA GLY A 28 4.10 -11.11 -21.08
C GLY A 28 5.29 -10.16 -20.84
N PRO A 29 6.35 -10.25 -21.67
CA PRO A 29 7.57 -9.47 -21.50
C PRO A 29 7.35 -7.95 -21.52
N ASP A 30 6.41 -7.46 -22.34
CA ASP A 30 6.10 -6.03 -22.45
C ASP A 30 5.51 -5.47 -21.15
N VAL A 31 4.60 -6.22 -20.53
CA VAL A 31 4.01 -5.86 -19.24
C VAL A 31 5.09 -5.86 -18.17
N GLN A 32 5.95 -6.89 -18.10
CA GLN A 32 7.05 -6.91 -17.14
C GLN A 32 8.03 -5.73 -17.31
N LEU A 33 8.33 -5.34 -18.55
CA LEU A 33 9.18 -4.19 -18.85
C LEU A 33 8.52 -2.87 -18.41
N TYR A 34 7.23 -2.71 -18.68
CA TYR A 34 6.44 -1.59 -18.20
C TYR A 34 6.46 -1.51 -16.67
N LYS A 35 6.19 -2.63 -15.98
CA LYS A 35 6.19 -2.77 -14.52
C LYS A 35 7.51 -2.27 -13.90
N ARG A 36 8.67 -2.56 -14.52
CA ARG A 36 9.99 -2.08 -14.08
C ARG A 36 10.22 -0.58 -14.31
N ASN A 37 9.57 0.01 -15.31
CA ASN A 37 9.76 1.40 -15.74
C ASN A 37 8.63 2.34 -15.28
N VAL A 38 7.70 1.89 -14.44
CA VAL A 38 6.61 2.73 -13.92
C VAL A 38 7.15 4.01 -13.28
N GLN A 39 8.28 3.97 -12.57
CA GLN A 39 8.86 5.15 -11.92
C GLN A 39 9.18 6.27 -12.90
N SER A 40 9.91 5.96 -13.97
CA SER A 40 10.26 6.92 -15.02
C SER A 40 9.00 7.36 -15.78
N GLY A 41 8.03 6.45 -15.96
CA GLY A 41 6.70 6.76 -16.47
C GLY A 41 5.95 7.80 -15.63
N LEU A 42 6.07 7.77 -14.30
CA LEU A 42 5.40 8.71 -13.40
C LEU A 42 6.07 10.09 -13.32
N GLN A 43 7.36 10.20 -13.62
CA GLN A 43 8.07 11.49 -13.63
C GLN A 43 7.43 12.49 -14.59
N LYS A 44 6.89 12.02 -15.73
CA LYS A 44 6.16 12.86 -16.70
C LYS A 44 4.92 13.54 -16.10
N CYS A 45 4.36 12.99 -15.01
CA CYS A 45 3.17 13.51 -14.36
C CYS A 45 3.43 14.61 -13.32
N SER A 46 4.70 14.88 -12.98
CA SER A 46 5.07 15.84 -11.92
C SER A 46 4.45 17.22 -12.13
N THR A 47 4.54 17.76 -13.35
CA THR A 47 3.97 19.07 -13.70
C THR A 47 2.45 19.08 -13.60
N GLU A 48 1.79 18.02 -14.07
CA GLU A 48 0.33 17.92 -14.04
C GLU A 48 -0.18 17.89 -12.59
N TYR A 49 0.51 17.17 -11.70
CA TYR A 49 0.14 17.09 -10.27
C TYR A 49 0.19 18.45 -9.55
N GLN A 50 1.11 19.33 -9.98
CA GLN A 50 1.22 20.68 -9.45
C GLN A 50 0.11 21.56 -10.04
N ASN A 51 -0.08 21.51 -11.37
CA ASN A 51 -1.03 22.38 -12.08
C ASN A 51 -2.48 22.08 -11.72
N ASN A 52 -2.86 20.82 -11.56
CA ASN A 52 -4.23 20.43 -11.28
C ASN A 52 -4.58 20.46 -9.78
N GLY A 53 -3.64 20.88 -8.92
CA GLY A 53 -3.84 21.01 -7.47
C GLY A 53 -3.96 19.68 -6.72
N LEU A 54 -3.58 18.55 -7.32
CA LEU A 54 -3.68 17.24 -6.67
C LEU A 54 -2.84 17.16 -5.39
N GLN A 55 -1.62 17.71 -5.42
CA GLN A 55 -0.74 17.72 -4.25
C GLN A 55 -1.37 18.51 -3.09
N ALA A 56 -1.88 19.71 -3.38
CA ALA A 56 -2.53 20.56 -2.38
C ALA A 56 -3.76 19.88 -1.76
N ARG A 57 -4.58 19.21 -2.58
CA ARG A 57 -5.73 18.43 -2.08
C ARG A 57 -5.30 17.25 -1.21
N ALA A 58 -4.27 16.50 -1.63
CA ALA A 58 -3.75 15.37 -0.86
C ALA A 58 -3.17 15.82 0.49
N GLU A 59 -2.45 16.93 0.51
CA GLU A 59 -1.92 17.53 1.74
C GLU A 59 -3.04 17.98 2.68
N SER A 60 -4.05 18.69 2.16
CA SER A 60 -5.22 19.13 2.93
C SER A 60 -5.97 17.96 3.56
N ARG A 61 -6.21 16.87 2.80
CA ARG A 61 -6.83 15.65 3.32
C ARG A 61 -6.00 14.98 4.41
N ARG A 62 -4.68 14.93 4.26
CA ARG A 62 -3.78 14.35 5.27
C ARG A 62 -3.80 15.17 6.56
N LYS A 63 -3.75 16.50 6.46
CA LYS A 63 -3.85 17.42 7.61
C LYS A 63 -5.18 17.23 8.35
N ALA A 64 -6.30 17.21 7.63
CA ALA A 64 -7.61 17.01 8.23
C ALA A 64 -7.73 15.67 9.00
N MET A 65 -7.16 14.58 8.46
CA MET A 65 -7.16 13.29 9.16
C MET A 65 -6.28 13.29 10.42
N ILE A 66 -5.13 13.95 10.36
CA ILE A 66 -4.28 14.12 11.55
C ILE A 66 -5.03 14.89 12.62
N ASP A 67 -5.69 16.00 12.26
CA ASP A 67 -6.43 16.82 13.21
C ASP A 67 -7.61 16.07 13.85
N LEU A 68 -8.34 15.27 13.04
CA LEU A 68 -9.41 14.40 13.55
C LEU A 68 -8.90 13.39 14.58
N HIS A 69 -7.70 12.84 14.38
CA HIS A 69 -7.14 11.79 15.23
C HIS A 69 -6.12 12.29 16.25
N ARG A 70 -5.85 13.59 16.30
CA ARG A 70 -4.83 14.22 17.14
C ARG A 70 -4.98 13.87 18.61
N ARG A 71 -6.23 13.77 19.10
CA ARG A 71 -6.56 13.41 20.49
C ARG A 71 -6.29 11.94 20.84
N HIS A 72 -6.10 11.08 19.84
CA HIS A 72 -5.81 9.66 20.02
C HIS A 72 -4.32 9.34 19.87
N LEU A 73 -3.49 10.32 19.51
CA LEU A 73 -2.05 10.15 19.43
C LEU A 73 -1.44 10.23 20.83
N ARG A 74 -0.78 9.16 21.27
CA ARG A 74 0.12 9.23 22.44
C ARG A 74 1.31 10.11 22.06
N VAL A 75 1.53 11.17 22.84
CA VAL A 75 2.73 11.99 22.73
C VAL A 75 3.94 11.09 22.97
N ARG A 76 4.83 11.00 21.99
CA ARG A 76 6.10 10.30 22.14
C ARG A 76 7.01 11.12 23.04
N ASP A 77 7.82 10.43 23.85
CA ASP A 77 8.95 11.05 24.51
C ASP A 77 9.92 11.58 23.45
N THR A 78 9.93 12.90 23.27
CA THR A 78 10.74 13.57 22.26
C THR A 78 12.22 13.44 22.55
N ASP A 79 12.61 13.41 23.83
CA ASP A 79 14.01 13.34 24.25
C ASP A 79 14.58 11.95 23.95
N ALA A 80 13.78 10.90 24.22
CA ALA A 80 14.14 9.53 23.86
C ALA A 80 14.24 9.32 22.33
N VAL A 81 13.44 10.04 21.53
CA VAL A 81 13.52 9.98 20.05
C VAL A 81 14.74 10.76 19.55
N LEU A 82 14.97 11.98 20.04
CA LEU A 82 16.09 12.84 19.62
C LEU A 82 17.45 12.25 19.97
N ASN A 83 17.55 11.52 21.10
CA ASN A 83 18.78 10.84 21.50
C ASN A 83 19.10 9.59 20.67
N LYS A 84 18.22 9.16 19.75
CA LYS A 84 18.52 8.05 18.84
C LYS A 84 19.30 8.55 17.64
N SER A 85 20.41 7.86 17.34
CA SER A 85 21.11 8.07 16.07
C SER A 85 20.20 7.69 14.91
N HIS A 86 19.99 8.63 13.99
CA HIS A 86 19.23 8.44 12.76
C HIS A 86 20.09 8.01 11.57
N GLN A 87 21.38 7.69 11.81
CA GLN A 87 22.36 7.30 10.77
C GLN A 87 22.41 8.26 9.56
N ALA A 88 22.16 9.55 9.79
CA ALA A 88 22.24 10.55 8.75
C ALA A 88 23.70 10.67 8.26
N THR A 89 23.90 10.49 6.95
CA THR A 89 25.21 10.64 6.29
C THR A 89 25.51 12.09 5.88
N HIS A 90 24.56 13.00 6.07
CA HIS A 90 24.64 14.42 5.75
C HIS A 90 24.19 15.27 6.93
N SER A 91 24.65 16.52 6.99
CA SER A 91 24.24 17.47 8.02
C SER A 91 22.75 17.79 7.89
N MET A 92 22.03 17.69 9.02
CA MET A 92 20.65 18.12 9.13
C MET A 92 20.58 19.30 10.10
N SER A 93 19.80 20.33 9.76
CA SER A 93 19.54 21.49 10.62
C SER A 93 18.04 21.69 10.80
N PRO A 94 17.57 22.08 12.00
CA PRO A 94 16.18 22.49 12.22
C PRO A 94 15.71 23.66 11.32
N SER A 95 16.65 24.41 10.73
CA SER A 95 16.36 25.52 9.83
C SER A 95 16.21 25.13 8.35
N MET A 96 16.43 23.86 8.00
CA MET A 96 16.23 23.37 6.63
C MET A 96 14.74 23.35 6.29
N SER A 97 14.42 23.69 5.05
CA SER A 97 13.03 23.66 4.57
C SER A 97 12.53 22.22 4.41
N GLU A 98 11.21 22.02 4.51
CA GLU A 98 10.58 20.72 4.27
C GLU A 98 10.90 20.20 2.86
N LYS A 99 11.05 21.12 1.89
CA LYS A 99 11.42 20.77 0.53
C LYS A 99 12.83 20.16 0.49
N GLU A 100 13.79 20.75 1.18
CA GLU A 100 15.16 20.21 1.25
C GLU A 100 15.22 18.87 2.00
N ILE A 101 14.42 18.71 3.06
CA ILE A 101 14.41 17.48 3.87
C ILE A 101 13.66 16.33 3.17
N PHE A 102 12.54 16.61 2.49
CA PHE A 102 11.61 15.59 2.01
C PHE A 102 11.48 15.49 0.49
N SER A 103 11.94 16.48 -0.31
CA SER A 103 11.80 16.46 -1.78
C SER A 103 13.02 15.87 -2.49
N SER A 104 13.50 14.71 -2.05
CA SER A 104 14.51 13.98 -2.82
C SER A 104 13.82 13.16 -3.93
N PRO A 105 14.14 13.39 -5.21
CA PRO A 105 13.58 12.62 -6.33
C PRO A 105 14.01 11.14 -6.31
N GLU A 106 15.04 10.80 -5.51
CA GLU A 106 15.58 9.45 -5.35
C GLU A 106 14.75 8.60 -4.35
N ARG A 107 13.82 9.22 -3.61
CA ARG A 107 13.06 8.57 -2.52
C ARG A 107 11.64 8.15 -2.88
N VAL A 108 11.33 8.00 -4.17
CA VAL A 108 10.10 7.29 -4.57
C VAL A 108 10.34 5.80 -4.39
N CYS A 109 10.08 5.29 -3.18
CA CYS A 109 9.99 3.85 -2.98
C CYS A 109 8.69 3.36 -3.61
N LEU A 110 8.77 2.84 -4.84
CA LEU A 110 7.74 1.93 -5.33
C LEU A 110 7.73 0.70 -4.42
N LEU A 111 6.58 0.45 -3.79
CA LEU A 111 6.36 -0.77 -3.03
C LEU A 111 6.26 -1.92 -4.03
N GLY A 112 7.40 -2.58 -4.27
CA GLY A 112 7.52 -3.79 -5.09
C GLY A 112 8.37 -3.61 -6.36
N PRO A 113 9.09 -4.67 -6.81
CA PRO A 113 9.71 -4.70 -8.14
C PRO A 113 8.68 -4.80 -9.29
N SER A 114 7.38 -4.87 -8.94
CA SER A 114 6.22 -4.97 -9.81
C SER A 114 5.06 -4.17 -9.15
N PRO A 115 4.18 -3.51 -9.93
CA PRO A 115 2.96 -2.85 -9.44
C PRO A 115 1.88 -3.83 -8.96
N GLU A 116 2.12 -5.15 -9.05
CA GLU A 116 1.22 -6.17 -8.54
C GLU A 116 1.83 -6.80 -7.29
N GLY A 117 0.99 -6.88 -6.25
CA GLY A 117 1.28 -7.54 -4.98
C GLY A 117 0.95 -9.04 -5.04
N GLU A 118 0.92 -9.67 -3.87
CA GLU A 118 0.51 -11.07 -3.76
C GLU A 118 -1.00 -11.21 -4.00
N THR A 119 -1.40 -11.86 -5.11
CA THR A 119 -2.79 -12.29 -5.32
C THR A 119 -3.09 -13.47 -4.38
N GLY A 120 -3.69 -13.18 -3.23
CA GLY A 120 -4.05 -14.20 -2.24
C GLY A 120 -5.39 -14.90 -2.54
N PRO A 121 -5.63 -16.11 -2.01
CA PRO A 121 -6.90 -16.83 -2.15
C PRO A 121 -8.01 -16.34 -1.20
N TYR A 122 -7.78 -15.21 -0.52
CA TYR A 122 -8.63 -14.74 0.59
C TYR A 122 -9.61 -13.65 0.18
N TRP A 123 -9.64 -13.26 -1.09
CA TRP A 123 -10.65 -12.34 -1.59
C TRP A 123 -12.04 -12.99 -1.56
N LEU A 124 -13.01 -12.29 -0.97
CA LEU A 124 -14.38 -12.73 -0.85
C LEU A 124 -15.30 -11.79 -1.64
N PRO A 125 -16.03 -12.27 -2.66
CA PRO A 125 -16.94 -11.43 -3.41
C PRO A 125 -18.19 -11.05 -2.60
N GLY A 126 -18.74 -9.87 -2.87
CA GLY A 126 -20.05 -9.45 -2.36
C GLY A 126 -20.04 -8.95 -0.91
N GLU A 127 -18.87 -8.60 -0.37
CA GLU A 127 -18.78 -7.97 0.93
C GLU A 127 -19.41 -6.57 0.96
N ARG A 128 -19.73 -6.12 2.18
CA ARG A 128 -20.35 -4.81 2.39
C ARG A 128 -19.33 -3.70 2.12
N VAL A 129 -19.65 -2.83 1.16
CA VAL A 129 -18.88 -1.60 0.88
C VAL A 129 -18.91 -0.66 2.10
N ARG A 130 -17.74 -0.47 2.72
CA ARG A 130 -17.56 0.38 3.91
C ARG A 130 -16.10 0.83 4.04
N SER A 131 -15.89 1.96 4.70
CA SER A 131 -14.54 2.50 4.98
C SER A 131 -14.00 2.12 6.36
N HIS A 132 -14.87 1.70 7.29
CA HIS A 132 -14.47 1.30 8.64
C HIS A 132 -14.55 -0.22 8.80
N ILE A 133 -13.39 -0.87 8.81
CA ILE A 133 -13.23 -2.34 8.84
C ILE A 133 -12.59 -2.86 10.13
N ARG A 134 -12.53 -2.05 11.19
CA ARG A 134 -11.81 -2.47 12.43
C ARG A 134 -12.51 -3.59 13.18
N GLU A 135 -13.84 -3.66 13.12
CA GLU A 135 -14.66 -4.72 13.75
C GLU A 135 -14.34 -5.01 15.23
N GLY A 136 -13.88 -4.00 15.97
CA GLY A 136 -13.46 -4.18 17.36
C GLY A 136 -12.15 -4.95 17.55
N GLN A 137 -11.47 -5.36 16.48
CA GLN A 137 -10.20 -6.07 16.52
C GLN A 137 -9.14 -5.25 17.27
N THR A 138 -8.30 -5.96 18.03
CA THR A 138 -7.18 -5.40 18.77
C THR A 138 -6.04 -5.04 17.84
N GLY A 139 -5.36 -3.91 18.06
CA GLY A 139 -4.20 -3.53 17.27
C GLY A 139 -3.94 -2.03 17.29
N VAL A 140 -2.96 -1.59 16.49
CA VAL A 140 -2.70 -0.17 16.24
C VAL A 140 -3.70 0.32 15.19
N PRO A 141 -4.51 1.37 15.48
CA PRO A 141 -5.41 1.93 14.48
C PRO A 141 -4.62 2.48 13.29
N VAL A 142 -4.95 2.03 12.08
CA VAL A 142 -4.37 2.51 10.83
C VAL A 142 -5.45 3.19 10.02
N VAL A 143 -5.12 4.38 9.51
CA VAL A 143 -5.95 5.11 8.54
C VAL A 143 -5.22 5.07 7.21
N ILE A 144 -5.88 4.49 6.21
CA ILE A 144 -5.35 4.40 4.84
C ILE A 144 -6.09 5.42 3.98
N GLN A 145 -5.35 6.26 3.26
CA GLN A 145 -5.89 7.14 2.22
C GLN A 145 -5.32 6.71 0.88
N GLN A 146 -6.18 6.26 -0.02
CA GLN A 146 -5.80 5.87 -1.37
C GLN A 146 -6.13 7.00 -2.35
N GLN A 147 -5.23 7.23 -3.32
CA GLN A 147 -5.44 8.14 -4.43
C GLN A 147 -5.04 7.41 -5.70
N TYR A 148 -6.00 7.28 -6.62
CA TYR A 148 -5.80 6.60 -7.89
C TYR A 148 -5.59 7.63 -8.99
N ILE A 149 -4.52 7.43 -9.76
CA ILE A 149 -4.10 8.33 -10.81
C ILE A 149 -3.86 7.48 -12.05
N ASP A 150 -4.46 7.90 -13.16
CA ASP A 150 -4.17 7.35 -14.47
C ASP A 150 -2.75 7.77 -14.87
N VAL A 151 -1.90 6.78 -15.11
CA VAL A 151 -0.47 6.94 -15.44
C VAL A 151 -0.23 7.43 -16.88
N GLU A 152 -1.23 7.35 -17.75
CA GLU A 152 -1.17 7.85 -19.12
C GLU A 152 -1.59 9.31 -19.15
N THR A 153 -2.73 9.64 -18.53
CA THR A 153 -3.28 11.00 -18.54
C THR A 153 -2.79 11.88 -17.39
N CYS A 154 -2.14 11.29 -16.39
CA CYS A 154 -1.71 11.96 -15.15
C CYS A 154 -2.87 12.62 -14.36
N LYS A 155 -4.10 12.13 -14.55
CA LYS A 155 -5.32 12.67 -13.96
C LYS A 155 -5.89 11.71 -12.93
N PRO A 156 -6.66 12.20 -11.94
CA PRO A 156 -7.37 11.33 -11.01
C PRO A 156 -8.37 10.46 -11.74
N VAL A 157 -8.53 9.22 -11.29
CA VAL A 157 -9.62 8.34 -11.77
C VAL A 157 -10.86 8.62 -10.90
N PRO A 158 -11.92 9.23 -11.46
CA PRO A 158 -13.16 9.47 -10.71
C PRO A 158 -13.96 8.16 -10.57
N ASP A 159 -14.84 8.12 -9.56
CA ASP A 159 -15.85 7.07 -9.38
C ASP A 159 -15.30 5.63 -9.38
N LEU A 160 -14.07 5.46 -8.89
CA LEU A 160 -13.43 4.16 -8.77
C LEU A 160 -14.00 3.37 -7.59
N TYR A 161 -14.28 2.10 -7.84
CA TYR A 161 -14.50 1.10 -6.80
C TYR A 161 -13.16 0.47 -6.38
N ALA A 162 -12.87 0.47 -5.07
CA ALA A 162 -11.64 -0.08 -4.52
C ALA A 162 -11.93 -0.90 -3.26
N GLU A 163 -11.21 -2.02 -3.13
CA GLU A 163 -11.25 -2.95 -2.00
C GLU A 163 -9.81 -3.16 -1.47
N ILE A 164 -9.70 -3.56 -0.20
CA ILE A 164 -8.44 -3.94 0.47
C ILE A 164 -8.70 -5.08 1.47
#